data_AF-A0A8J7IRD8-F1
#
_entry.id   AF-A0A8J7IRD8-F1
#
_cell.length_a   1.000
_cell.length_b   1.000
_cell.length_c   1.000
_cell.angle_alpha   90.00
_cell.angle_beta   90.00
_cell.angle_gamma   90.00
#
_symmetry.space_group_name_H-M   'P 1'
#
loop_
_entity.id
_entity.type
_entity.pdbx_description
1 polymer ?
#
loop_
_entity_poly.entity_id
_entity_poly.type
_entity_poly.pdbx_seq_one_letter_code
_entity_poly.pdbx_strand_id
1 'polypeptide(L)'
;MFSFFENKKEKESSSSNEKSSLDIVKELVLRINEDIDTDKIKPEELLENLGLDSIKFMDILLSLEDILGMELEYFIEEIELSEIVRVEDLVNTIDKLKS
;
A
#
# COMPACT_ATOMS: atom_id res chain seq x y z
N MET A 1 17.74 14.80 25.74
CA MET A 1 18.14 15.60 24.57
C MET A 1 18.95 14.67 23.67
N PHE A 2 18.28 14.03 22.70
CA PHE A 2 18.91 13.23 21.66
C PHE A 2 18.39 13.77 20.33
N SER A 3 19.29 14.35 19.55
CA SER A 3 19.09 14.66 18.15
C SER A 3 19.94 13.69 17.33
N PHE A 4 19.61 13.59 16.04
CA PHE A 4 20.30 12.86 14.96
C PHE A 4 19.76 11.48 14.61
N PHE A 5 18.68 11.47 13.82
CA PHE A 5 18.69 10.72 12.57
C PHE A 5 18.08 11.59 11.47
N GLU A 6 18.95 12.30 10.75
CA GLU A 6 18.62 12.80 9.41
C GLU A 6 18.64 11.59 8.47
N ASN A 7 17.48 11.19 7.95
CA ASN A 7 17.44 10.46 6.70
C ASN A 7 16.67 11.28 5.67
N LYS A 8 17.44 12.06 4.92
CA LYS A 8 17.00 12.69 3.68
C LYS A 8 16.62 11.60 2.67
N LYS A 9 15.33 11.49 2.37
CA LYS A 9 14.85 11.31 1.00
C LYS A 9 13.74 12.32 0.73
N GLU A 10 14.17 13.55 0.44
CA GLU A 10 13.39 14.42 -0.43
C GLU A 10 13.23 13.70 -1.78
N LYS A 11 12.00 13.32 -2.09
CA LYS A 11 11.47 13.43 -3.45
C LYS A 11 10.14 14.16 -3.33
N GLU A 12 10.21 15.48 -3.45
CA GLU A 12 9.10 16.23 -4.01
C GLU A 12 8.75 15.63 -5.37
N SER A 13 7.49 15.27 -5.54
CA SER A 13 6.83 15.43 -6.83
C SER A 13 5.39 15.85 -6.56
N SER A 14 5.23 17.15 -6.39
CA SER A 14 4.02 17.88 -6.71
C SER A 14 3.68 17.60 -8.18
N SER A 15 2.63 16.83 -8.45
CA SER A 15 1.90 16.90 -9.71
C SER A 15 0.53 16.27 -9.55
N SER A 16 -0.51 17.09 -9.73
CA SER A 16 -1.86 16.65 -10.07
C SER A 16 -1.81 15.61 -11.19
N ASN A 17 -2.03 14.34 -10.86
CA ASN A 17 -2.29 13.21 -11.76
C ASN A 17 -2.72 12.04 -10.87
N GLU A 18 -3.75 11.29 -11.26
CA GLU A 18 -4.20 10.09 -10.56
C GLU A 18 -2.98 9.19 -10.25
N LYS A 19 -2.65 9.00 -8.96
CA LYS A 19 -1.62 8.02 -8.58
C LYS A 19 -2.05 6.66 -9.16
N SER A 20 -1.14 6.01 -9.88
CA SER A 20 -1.41 4.66 -10.38
C SER A 20 -1.67 3.75 -9.19
N SER A 21 -2.55 2.77 -9.33
CA SER A 21 -2.89 1.85 -8.24
C SER A 21 -1.65 1.08 -7.76
N LEU A 22 -0.68 0.82 -8.64
CA LEU A 22 0.63 0.29 -8.26
C LEU A 22 1.46 1.25 -7.38
N ASP A 23 1.39 2.57 -7.62
CA ASP A 23 2.10 3.55 -6.79
C ASP A 23 1.48 3.63 -5.39
N ILE A 24 0.15 3.48 -5.30
CA ILE A 24 -0.56 3.38 -4.02
C ILE A 24 -0.13 2.13 -3.27
N VAL A 25 -0.06 0.96 -3.94
CA VAL A 25 0.45 -0.26 -3.31
C VAL A 25 1.88 -0.10 -2.80
N LYS A 26 2.76 0.53 -3.58
CA LYS A 26 4.14 0.80 -3.13
C LYS A 26 4.16 1.67 -1.88
N GLU A 27 3.34 2.71 -1.84
CA GLU A 27 3.22 3.58 -0.67
C GLU A 27 2.69 2.82 0.55
N LEU A 28 1.68 1.94 0.37
CA LEU A 28 1.14 1.09 1.43
C LEU A 28 2.19 0.13 1.99
N VAL A 29 2.90 -0.58 1.12
CA VAL A 29 3.95 -1.53 1.52
C VAL A 29 5.05 -0.81 2.29
N LEU A 30 5.48 0.37 1.83
CA LEU A 30 6.50 1.17 2.52
C LEU A 30 6.05 1.67 3.89
N ARG A 31 4.78 2.04 4.06
CA ARG A 31 4.24 2.46 5.37
C ARG A 31 4.25 1.34 6.40
N ILE A 32 3.99 0.11 5.95
CA ILE A 32 3.91 -1.07 6.83
C ILE A 32 5.29 -1.71 7.01
N ASN A 33 6.15 -1.59 6.01
CA ASN A 33 7.47 -2.20 5.98
C ASN A 33 8.48 -1.25 5.33
N GLU A 34 8.99 -0.32 6.14
CA GLU A 34 9.94 0.73 5.72
C GLU A 34 11.28 0.17 5.18
N ASP A 35 11.60 -1.09 5.49
CA ASP A 35 12.85 -1.76 5.09
C ASP A 35 12.78 -2.40 3.69
N ILE A 36 11.64 -2.35 3.01
CA ILE A 36 11.48 -2.92 1.67
C ILE A 36 11.86 -1.93 0.58
N ASP A 37 12.68 -2.43 -0.34
CA ASP A 37 12.99 -1.71 -1.57
C ASP A 37 11.78 -1.72 -2.52
N THR A 38 11.36 -0.53 -2.96
CA THR A 38 10.24 -0.37 -3.91
C THR A 38 10.45 -1.11 -5.22
N ASP A 39 11.70 -1.37 -5.60
CA ASP A 39 12.04 -2.11 -6.82
C ASP A 39 11.71 -3.60 -6.73
N LYS A 40 11.50 -4.12 -5.51
CA LYS A 40 11.02 -5.49 -5.25
C LYS A 40 9.50 -5.62 -5.34
N ILE A 41 8.77 -4.50 -5.30
CA ILE A 41 7.31 -4.50 -5.33
C ILE A 41 6.86 -4.58 -6.79
N LYS A 42 6.60 -5.81 -7.24
CA LYS A 42 6.17 -6.13 -8.61
C LYS A 42 4.83 -6.85 -8.59
N PRO A 43 4.00 -6.74 -9.64
CA PRO A 43 2.68 -7.37 -9.69
C PRO A 43 2.70 -8.88 -9.39
N GLU A 44 3.70 -9.60 -9.91
CA GLU A 44 3.83 -11.04 -9.68
C GLU A 44 4.30 -11.43 -8.26
N GLU A 45 4.75 -10.47 -7.44
CA GLU A 45 5.32 -10.74 -6.12
C GLU A 45 4.23 -11.10 -5.10
N LEU A 46 4.54 -12.05 -4.21
CA LEU A 46 3.63 -12.44 -3.13
C LEU A 46 3.69 -11.41 -2.01
N LEU A 47 2.54 -11.04 -1.46
CA LEU A 47 2.46 -10.11 -0.34
C LEU A 47 3.23 -10.63 0.89
N GLU A 48 3.17 -11.95 1.14
CA GLU A 48 3.92 -12.60 2.22
C GLU A 48 5.44 -12.41 2.09
N ASN A 49 5.99 -12.42 0.87
CA ASN A 49 7.42 -12.17 0.63
C ASN A 49 7.83 -10.73 0.94
N LEU A 50 6.86 -9.81 0.89
CA LEU A 50 6.99 -8.42 1.29
C LEU A 50 6.70 -8.22 2.79
N GLY A 51 6.55 -9.30 3.56
CA GLY A 51 6.24 -9.23 4.99
C GLY A 51 4.88 -8.57 5.27
N LEU A 52 3.96 -8.63 4.30
CA LEU A 52 2.55 -8.29 4.43
C LEU A 52 1.79 -9.61 4.67
N ASP A 53 1.67 -9.98 5.94
CA ASP A 53 0.87 -11.12 6.36
C ASP A 53 -0.61 -10.72 6.54
N SER A 54 -1.46 -11.71 6.79
CA SER A 54 -2.90 -11.51 7.01
C SER A 54 -3.23 -10.65 8.24
N ILE A 55 -2.30 -10.47 9.19
CA ILE A 55 -2.49 -9.61 10.37
C ILE A 55 -2.32 -8.15 9.97
N LYS A 56 -1.33 -7.85 9.14
CA LYS A 56 -1.06 -6.51 8.60
C LYS A 56 -2.10 -6.04 7.58
N PHE A 57 -3.06 -6.89 7.22
CA PHE A 57 -4.10 -6.51 6.26
C PHE A 57 -4.99 -5.38 6.77
N MET A 58 -5.32 -5.36 8.06
CA MET A 58 -6.07 -4.23 8.64
C MET A 58 -5.28 -2.92 8.53
N ASP A 59 -3.95 -2.98 8.70
CA ASP A 59 -3.09 -1.80 8.52
C ASP A 59 -3.03 -1.35 7.06
N ILE A 60 -3.10 -2.29 6.10
CA ILE A 60 -3.24 -1.98 4.66
C ILE A 60 -4.54 -1.22 4.41
N LEU A 61 -5.67 -1.73 4.92
CA LEU A 61 -6.98 -1.12 4.73
C LEU A 61 -7.03 0.29 5.32
N LEU A 62 -6.64 0.47 6.58
CA LEU A 62 -6.60 1.78 7.24
C LEU A 62 -5.68 2.76 6.48
N SER A 63 -4.51 2.29 6.06
CA SER A 63 -3.61 3.12 5.26
C SER A 63 -4.18 3.44 3.88
N LEU A 64 -5.00 2.56 3.30
CA LEU A 64 -5.66 2.78 2.02
C LEU A 64 -6.80 3.81 2.14
N GLU A 65 -7.59 3.77 3.23
CA GLU A 65 -8.55 4.82 3.58
C GLU A 65 -7.87 6.18 3.66
N ASP A 66 -6.72 6.26 4.35
CA ASP A 66 -5.93 7.49 4.47
C ASP A 66 -5.38 7.99 3.12
N ILE A 67 -4.99 7.09 2.21
CA ILE A 67 -4.44 7.47 0.90
C ILE A 67 -5.55 7.89 -0.08
N LEU A 68 -6.64 7.14 -0.11
CA LEU A 68 -7.77 7.40 -1.01
C LEU A 68 -8.73 8.47 -0.47
N GLY A 69 -8.69 8.74 0.82
CA GLY A 69 -9.62 9.65 1.51
C GLY A 69 -11.06 9.14 1.50
N MET A 70 -11.25 7.81 1.52
CA MET A 70 -12.57 7.16 1.49
C MET A 70 -12.75 6.24 2.69
N GLU A 71 -13.99 6.12 3.16
CA GLU A 71 -14.36 5.13 4.19
C GLU A 71 -14.52 3.76 3.53
N LEU A 72 -13.60 2.83 3.81
CA LEU A 72 -13.62 1.47 3.29
C LEU A 72 -14.48 0.52 4.14
N GLU A 73 -15.09 0.98 5.24
CA GLU A 73 -15.98 0.18 6.10
C GLU A 73 -16.96 -0.72 5.34
N TYR A 74 -17.54 -0.24 4.23
CA TYR A 74 -18.45 -1.03 3.39
C TYR A 74 -17.76 -2.00 2.43
N PHE A 75 -16.54 -1.68 2.00
CA PHE A 75 -15.76 -2.50 1.08
C PHE A 75 -15.02 -3.63 1.81
N ILE A 76 -14.69 -3.47 3.09
CA ILE A 76 -14.05 -4.50 3.90
C ILE A 76 -14.91 -5.77 3.96
N GLU A 77 -16.24 -5.64 3.93
CA GLU A 77 -17.16 -6.79 3.90
C GLU A 77 -17.18 -7.51 2.53
N GLU A 78 -16.88 -6.78 1.44
CA GLU A 78 -16.87 -7.33 0.07
C GLU A 78 -15.49 -7.81 -0.39
N ILE A 79 -14.42 -7.37 0.27
CA ILE A 79 -13.05 -7.78 -0.05
C ILE A 79 -12.76 -9.12 0.62
N GLU A 80 -12.67 -10.19 -0.18
CA GLU A 80 -12.22 -11.49 0.31
C GLU A 80 -10.69 -11.49 0.51
N LEU A 81 -10.26 -11.35 1.76
CA LEU A 81 -8.84 -11.30 2.13
C LEU A 81 -8.04 -12.52 1.66
N SER A 82 -8.71 -13.67 1.61
CA SER A 82 -8.14 -14.93 1.13
C SER A 82 -7.79 -14.91 -0.36
N GLU A 83 -8.39 -14.00 -1.13
CA GLU A 83 -8.10 -13.86 -2.56
C GLU A 83 -6.91 -12.92 -2.83
N ILE A 84 -6.51 -12.10 -1.85
CA ILE A 84 -5.40 -11.15 -2.00
C ILE A 84 -4.09 -11.83 -1.60
N VAL A 85 -3.41 -12.41 -2.59
CA VAL A 85 -2.17 -13.17 -2.37
C VAL A 85 -0.95 -12.43 -2.94
N ARG A 86 -1.14 -11.72 -4.04
CA ARG A 86 -0.11 -11.01 -4.79
C ARG A 86 -0.31 -9.51 -4.77
N VAL A 87 0.76 -8.79 -5.13
CA VAL A 87 0.71 -7.34 -5.37
C VAL A 87 -0.33 -7.00 -6.44
N GLU A 88 -0.44 -7.80 -7.50
CA GLU A 88 -1.46 -7.58 -8.55
C GLU A 88 -2.89 -7.63 -8.01
N ASP A 89 -3.20 -8.50 -7.05
CA ASP A 89 -4.54 -8.63 -6.46
C ASP A 89 -4.91 -7.36 -5.68
N LEU A 90 -3.93 -6.80 -4.96
CA LEU A 90 -4.11 -5.55 -4.24
C LEU A 90 -4.25 -4.36 -5.21
N VAL A 91 -3.46 -4.32 -6.29
CA VAL A 91 -3.61 -3.31 -7.36
C VAL A 91 -5.01 -3.36 -7.96
N ASN A 92 -5.49 -4.56 -8.31
CA ASN A 92 -6.82 -4.76 -8.88
C ASN A 92 -7.93 -4.32 -7.92
N THR A 93 -7.76 -4.57 -6.62
CA THR A 93 -8.70 -4.11 -5.59
C THR A 93 -8.74 -2.59 -5.54
N ILE A 94 -7.59 -1.93 -5.55
CA ILE A 94 -7.52 -0.46 -5.56
C ILE A 94 -8.11 0.12 -6.86
N ASP A 95 -7.87 -0.52 -8.00
CA ASP A 95 -8.48 -0.10 -9.27
C ASP A 95 -10.00 -0.20 -9.24
N LYS A 96 -10.56 -1.26 -8.62
CA LYS A 96 -12.01 -1.39 -8.42
C LYS A 96 -12.56 -0.30 -7.50
N LEU A 97 -11.82 0.07 -6.45
CA LEU A 97 -12.21 1.11 -5.49
C LEU A 97 -12.16 2.53 -6.08
N LYS A 98 -11.26 2.77 -7.04
CA LYS A 98 -11.14 4.05 -7.74
C LYS A 98 -12.16 4.23 -8.87
N SER A 99 -12.80 3.15 -9.33
CA SER A 99 -13.77 3.15 -10.43
C SER A 99 -15.16 3.63 -10.01
#